data_AF-A0A8B7DXU2-F1
#
_entry.id   AF-A0A8B7DXU2-F1
#
_cell.length_a   1.000
_cell.length_b   1.000
_cell.length_c   1.000
_cell.angle_alpha   90.00
_cell.angle_beta   90.00
_cell.angle_gamma   90.00
#
_symmetry.space_group_name_H-M   'P 1'
#
loop_
_entity.id
_entity.type
_entity.pdbx_description
1 polymer ?
#
loop_
_entity_poly.entity_id
_entity_poly.type
_entity_poly.pdbx_seq_one_letter_code
_entity_poly.pdbx_strand_id
1 'polypeptide(L)'
;LKTGLKVAEGHKASFCLEDSKCEGGVKKVFNCTNRGDQGISVNCGDVYKSNIDCQWIDITDIKYGKYKLRVILNPLRNVVESDYSNNIVTCEIDFLSQSKVNVTSKCVIDGCERMSHGGTGDGACCKFPFVYKNRQYNHCTTDGFKENVLWCATTSNYDKDKLWGLC
;
A
#
# COMPACT_ATOMS: atom_id res chain seq x y z
N LEU A 1 -15.69 -17.26 -0.83
CA LEU A 1 -14.95 -16.27 -1.66
C LEU A 1 -13.84 -15.72 -0.78
N LYS A 2 -12.57 -15.97 -1.11
CA LYS A 2 -11.44 -15.47 -0.31
C LYS A 2 -11.36 -13.95 -0.51
N THR A 3 -11.75 -13.20 0.51
CA THR A 3 -11.66 -11.73 0.50
C THR A 3 -10.19 -11.32 0.60
N GLY A 4 -9.73 -10.31 -0.15
CA GLY A 4 -8.39 -9.73 0.02
C GLY A 4 -7.22 -10.36 -0.76
N LEU A 5 -7.47 -11.37 -1.61
CA LEU A 5 -6.47 -11.84 -2.58
C LEU A 5 -6.15 -10.72 -3.59
N LYS A 6 -4.86 -10.45 -3.82
CA LYS A 6 -4.41 -9.57 -4.91
C LYS A 6 -4.74 -10.25 -6.25
N VAL A 7 -5.57 -9.59 -7.06
CA VAL A 7 -6.00 -10.12 -8.38
C VAL A 7 -5.31 -9.42 -9.55
N ALA A 8 -4.86 -8.18 -9.35
CA ALA A 8 -4.13 -7.39 -10.32
C ALA A 8 -3.14 -6.48 -9.59
N GLU A 9 -2.09 -6.05 -10.29
CA GLU A 9 -1.08 -5.13 -9.79
C GLU A 9 -0.69 -4.18 -10.91
N GLY A 10 -0.63 -2.88 -10.59
CA GLY A 10 -0.07 -1.90 -11.51
C GLY A 10 1.45 -1.94 -11.46
N HIS A 11 2.09 -1.62 -12.57
CA HIS A 11 3.52 -1.50 -12.64
C HIS A 11 3.91 -0.04 -12.90
N LYS A 12 4.59 0.57 -11.93
CA LYS A 12 5.28 1.85 -12.12
C LYS A 12 6.78 1.61 -12.06
N ALA A 13 7.48 1.86 -13.16
CA ALA A 13 8.91 1.57 -13.28
C ALA A 13 9.77 2.43 -12.34
N SER A 14 9.40 3.69 -12.13
CA SER A 14 10.07 4.62 -11.20
C SER A 14 9.23 5.87 -10.99
N PHE A 15 9.61 6.64 -9.98
CA PHE A 15 9.14 8.00 -9.74
C PHE A 15 10.34 8.94 -9.77
N CYS A 16 10.22 10.05 -10.49
CA CYS A 16 10.89 11.28 -10.12
C CYS A 16 10.25 11.80 -8.82
N LEU A 17 11.03 12.41 -7.93
CA LEU A 17 10.49 13.10 -6.76
C LEU A 17 10.70 14.60 -6.91
N GLU A 18 9.61 15.36 -7.09
CA GLU A 18 9.66 16.81 -7.25
C GLU A 18 8.52 17.59 -6.57
N ASP A 19 8.72 18.89 -6.39
CA ASP A 19 7.73 19.78 -5.79
C ASP A 19 6.70 20.27 -6.83
N SER A 20 5.77 19.38 -7.21
CA SER A 20 4.76 19.68 -8.23
C SER A 20 3.65 20.65 -7.74
N LYS A 21 3.23 20.54 -6.48
CA LYS A 21 2.19 21.36 -5.83
C LYS A 21 2.57 21.60 -4.37
N CYS A 22 2.54 22.86 -3.92
CA CYS A 22 2.84 23.22 -2.54
C CYS A 22 1.72 24.04 -1.93
N GLU A 23 1.52 23.88 -0.63
CA GLU A 23 0.52 24.62 0.14
C GLU A 23 1.18 25.78 0.91
N GLY A 24 0.37 26.74 1.37
CA GLY A 24 0.83 27.81 2.26
C GLY A 24 1.89 28.75 1.67
N GLY A 25 2.01 28.83 0.34
CA GLY A 25 3.03 29.66 -0.33
C GLY A 25 4.45 29.13 -0.19
N VAL A 26 4.62 27.86 0.21
CA VAL A 26 5.93 27.22 0.31
C VAL A 26 6.62 27.22 -1.06
N LYS A 27 7.90 27.61 -1.06
CA LYS A 27 8.73 27.65 -2.26
C LYS A 27 9.12 26.23 -2.66
N LYS A 28 8.95 25.92 -3.94
CA LYS A 28 9.43 24.68 -4.56
C LYS A 28 10.96 24.65 -4.57
N VAL A 29 11.54 23.52 -4.20
CA VAL A 29 12.99 23.29 -4.12
C VAL A 29 13.41 22.20 -5.10
N PHE A 30 12.73 21.06 -5.10
CA PHE A 30 13.13 19.89 -5.89
C PHE A 30 12.48 19.89 -7.28
N ASN A 31 13.26 19.52 -8.29
CA ASN A 31 12.84 19.50 -9.69
C ASN A 31 13.72 18.52 -10.48
N CYS A 32 13.10 17.53 -11.11
CA CYS A 32 13.84 16.49 -11.84
C CYS A 32 14.33 16.94 -13.23
N THR A 33 13.84 18.07 -13.73
CA THR A 33 14.25 18.63 -15.02
C THR A 33 15.75 18.95 -15.00
N ASN A 34 16.44 18.72 -16.12
CA ASN A 34 17.88 19.00 -16.27
C ASN A 34 18.78 18.31 -15.22
N ARG A 35 18.41 17.11 -14.76
CA ARG A 35 19.13 16.35 -13.72
C ARG A 35 19.24 17.12 -12.38
N GLY A 36 18.21 17.92 -12.06
CA GLY A 36 18.13 18.55 -10.75
C GLY A 36 17.96 17.55 -9.62
N ASP A 37 18.19 18.02 -8.40
CA ASP A 37 18.04 17.22 -7.20
C ASP A 37 16.59 16.78 -7.00
N GLN A 38 16.43 15.58 -6.45
CA GLN A 38 15.12 14.96 -6.23
C GLN A 38 14.76 14.95 -4.74
N GLY A 39 13.48 15.15 -4.47
CA GLY A 39 12.91 15.18 -3.13
C GLY A 39 11.50 15.76 -3.14
N ILE A 40 10.84 15.72 -1.99
CA ILE A 40 9.56 16.40 -1.76
C ILE A 40 9.74 17.26 -0.52
N SER A 41 9.59 18.56 -0.69
CA SER A 41 9.68 19.53 0.40
C SER A 41 8.50 19.38 1.36
N VAL A 42 8.71 19.75 2.62
CA VAL A 42 7.62 19.79 3.61
C VAL A 42 6.49 20.69 3.11
N ASN A 43 5.24 20.21 3.20
CA ASN A 43 4.03 20.84 2.67
C ASN A 43 3.95 20.96 1.13
N CYS A 44 4.82 20.24 0.42
CA CYS A 44 4.68 20.00 -1.00
C CYS A 44 4.23 18.56 -1.27
N GLY A 45 3.78 18.32 -2.49
CA GLY A 45 3.43 17.00 -2.99
C GLY A 45 3.81 16.86 -4.46
N ASP A 46 4.00 15.61 -4.86
CA ASP A 46 4.29 15.23 -6.24
C ASP A 46 3.06 14.60 -6.91
N VAL A 47 2.59 15.21 -7.99
CA VAL A 47 1.30 14.92 -8.63
C VAL A 47 1.55 14.28 -9.99
N TYR A 48 1.44 12.96 -10.01
CA TYR A 48 1.46 12.16 -11.23
C TYR A 48 0.06 12.05 -11.83
N LYS A 49 -0.18 12.84 -12.89
CA LYS A 49 -1.47 12.87 -13.61
C LYS A 49 -1.79 11.52 -14.26
N SER A 50 -3.09 11.24 -14.41
CA SER A 50 -3.60 9.98 -14.98
C SER A 50 -3.24 9.75 -16.45
N ASN A 51 -2.92 10.81 -17.19
CA ASN A 51 -2.52 10.73 -18.60
C ASN A 51 -1.03 10.41 -18.80
N ILE A 52 -0.27 10.20 -17.72
CA ILE A 52 1.13 9.81 -17.77
C ILE A 52 1.21 8.29 -17.91
N ASP A 53 2.15 7.81 -18.73
CA ASP A 53 2.40 6.38 -18.89
C ASP A 53 2.66 5.68 -17.55
N CYS A 54 2.24 4.41 -17.50
CA CYS A 54 2.33 3.53 -16.34
C CYS A 54 1.53 4.04 -15.10
N GLN A 55 0.55 4.93 -15.26
CA GLN A 55 -0.43 5.29 -14.21
C GLN A 55 -1.75 4.51 -14.32
N TRP A 56 -1.65 3.20 -14.51
CA TRP A 56 -2.82 2.33 -14.66
C TRP A 56 -2.51 0.91 -14.15
N ILE A 57 -3.58 0.17 -13.86
CA ILE A 57 -3.55 -1.26 -13.56
C ILE A 57 -4.24 -1.95 -14.71
N ASP A 58 -3.61 -2.96 -15.31
CA ASP A 58 -4.26 -3.79 -16.29
C ASP A 58 -5.33 -4.65 -15.61
N ILE A 59 -6.56 -4.56 -16.11
CA ILE A 59 -7.69 -5.35 -15.61
C ILE A 59 -8.34 -6.20 -16.70
N THR A 60 -7.67 -6.37 -17.84
CA THR A 60 -8.20 -7.08 -19.03
C THR A 60 -8.67 -8.49 -18.70
N ASP A 61 -7.90 -9.21 -17.86
CA ASP A 61 -8.16 -10.61 -17.49
C ASP A 61 -8.88 -10.77 -16.14
N ILE A 62 -9.36 -9.67 -15.55
CA ILE A 62 -10.03 -9.68 -14.26
C ILE A 62 -11.53 -9.92 -14.47
N LYS A 63 -12.11 -10.79 -13.65
CA LYS A 63 -13.56 -11.03 -13.67
C LYS A 63 -14.32 -9.77 -13.26
N TYR A 64 -15.55 -9.62 -13.72
CA TYR A 64 -16.42 -8.55 -13.22
C TYR A 64 -16.83 -8.82 -11.78
N GLY A 65 -16.98 -7.77 -10.98
CA GLY A 65 -17.28 -7.90 -9.56
C GLY A 65 -16.90 -6.68 -8.74
N LYS A 66 -16.98 -6.85 -7.42
CA LYS A 66 -16.59 -5.82 -6.44
C LYS A 66 -15.16 -6.04 -5.98
N TYR A 67 -14.38 -4.98 -5.96
CA TYR A 67 -12.96 -5.01 -5.63
C TYR A 67 -12.59 -3.86 -4.69
N LYS A 68 -11.43 -4.00 -4.04
CA LYS A 68 -10.76 -2.92 -3.33
C LYS A 68 -9.56 -2.49 -4.16
N LEU A 69 -9.53 -1.24 -4.60
CA LEU A 69 -8.34 -0.61 -5.17
C LEU A 69 -7.49 -0.08 -4.03
N ARG A 70 -6.20 -0.42 -4.03
CA ARG A 70 -5.24 0.04 -3.02
C ARG A 70 -4.06 0.72 -3.69
N VAL A 71 -3.69 1.88 -3.19
CA VAL A 71 -2.45 2.59 -3.54
C VAL A 71 -1.59 2.61 -2.28
N ILE A 72 -0.37 2.08 -2.37
CA ILE A 72 0.57 1.98 -1.25
C ILE A 72 1.79 2.83 -1.58
N LEU A 73 2.04 3.86 -0.78
CA LEU A 73 3.22 4.71 -0.89
C LEU A 73 4.38 4.09 -0.11
N ASN A 74 5.59 4.18 -0.68
CA ASN A 74 6.81 3.67 -0.07
C ASN A 74 6.68 2.23 0.52
N PRO A 75 6.15 1.25 -0.25
CA PRO A 75 5.82 -0.08 0.27
C PRO A 75 7.02 -0.85 0.83
N LEU A 76 8.22 -0.57 0.31
CA LEU A 76 9.48 -1.18 0.75
C LEU A 76 10.16 -0.42 1.89
N ARG A 77 9.64 0.76 2.28
CA ARG A 77 10.21 1.63 3.31
C ARG A 77 11.66 2.03 3.03
N ASN A 78 11.97 2.29 1.76
CA ASN A 78 13.29 2.73 1.32
C ASN A 78 13.59 4.17 1.76
N VAL A 79 12.54 4.97 1.94
CA VAL A 79 12.61 6.32 2.52
C VAL A 79 12.09 6.26 3.94
N VAL A 80 12.79 6.88 4.89
CA VAL A 80 12.36 6.91 6.29
C VAL A 80 11.24 7.93 6.47
N GLU A 81 10.11 7.49 6.99
CA GLU A 81 8.96 8.33 7.34
C GLU A 81 8.72 8.34 8.86
N SER A 82 8.14 9.42 9.36
CA SER A 82 7.75 9.54 10.78
C SER A 82 6.53 8.70 11.14
N ASP A 83 5.68 8.41 10.15
CA ASP A 83 4.46 7.63 10.28
C ASP A 83 4.29 6.84 8.96
N TYR A 84 3.98 5.54 9.07
CA TYR A 84 3.69 4.68 7.93
C TYR A 84 2.23 4.21 7.91
N SER A 85 1.45 4.56 8.92
CA SER A 85 0.06 4.13 9.06
C SER A 85 -0.88 4.82 8.08
N ASN A 86 -0.41 5.87 7.41
CA ASN A 86 -1.16 6.67 6.43
C ASN A 86 -0.69 6.47 4.98
N ASN A 87 0.18 5.49 4.71
CA ASN A 87 0.74 5.24 3.39
C ASN A 87 -0.20 4.52 2.43
N ILE A 88 -1.34 4.03 2.92
CA ILE A 88 -2.27 3.22 2.14
C ILE A 88 -3.56 4.00 1.92
N VAL A 89 -3.98 4.12 0.66
CA VAL A 89 -5.29 4.61 0.29
C VAL A 89 -6.10 3.45 -0.28
N THR A 90 -7.28 3.20 0.28
CA THR A 90 -8.20 2.16 -0.17
C THR A 90 -9.47 2.80 -0.73
N CYS A 91 -9.90 2.35 -1.90
CA CYS A 91 -11.19 2.68 -2.51
C CYS A 91 -11.97 1.40 -2.79
N GLU A 92 -13.30 1.42 -2.64
CA GLU A 92 -14.14 0.33 -3.13
C GLU A 92 -14.56 0.63 -4.57
N ILE A 93 -14.45 -0.40 -5.43
CA ILE A 93 -14.78 -0.28 -6.85
C ILE A 93 -15.71 -1.42 -7.29
N ASP A 94 -16.65 -1.08 -8.17
CA ASP A 94 -17.48 -2.03 -8.90
C ASP A 94 -16.99 -2.07 -10.35
N PHE A 95 -16.40 -3.19 -10.74
CA PHE A 95 -16.00 -3.48 -12.13
C PHE A 95 -17.14 -4.20 -12.84
N LEU A 96 -17.90 -3.45 -13.64
CA LEU A 96 -19.18 -3.89 -14.20
C LEU A 96 -19.06 -4.41 -15.63
N SER A 97 -18.14 -3.85 -16.41
CA SER A 97 -17.78 -4.28 -17.78
C SER A 97 -16.41 -3.72 -18.15
N GLN A 98 -15.80 -4.19 -19.24
CA GLN A 98 -14.48 -3.70 -19.71
C GLN A 98 -14.39 -2.18 -19.88
N SER A 99 -15.50 -1.49 -20.13
CA SER A 99 -15.56 -0.03 -20.28
C SER A 99 -16.16 0.70 -19.08
N LYS A 100 -16.49 0.01 -17.98
CA LYS A 100 -17.21 0.58 -16.84
C LYS A 100 -16.66 0.09 -15.50
N VAL A 101 -15.92 1.00 -14.85
CA VAL A 101 -15.48 0.88 -13.45
C VAL A 101 -16.07 2.05 -12.68
N ASN A 102 -16.79 1.76 -11.60
CA ASN A 102 -17.34 2.77 -10.70
C ASN A 102 -16.57 2.72 -9.38
N VAL A 103 -16.14 3.88 -8.86
CA VAL A 103 -15.69 3.99 -7.48
C VAL A 103 -16.93 4.20 -6.61
N THR A 104 -17.25 3.23 -5.75
CA THR A 104 -18.52 3.18 -5.01
C THR A 104 -18.48 3.90 -3.67
N SER A 105 -17.28 4.17 -3.14
CA SER A 105 -17.06 4.90 -1.91
C SER A 105 -15.96 5.95 -2.09
N LYS A 106 -15.95 6.96 -1.21
CA LYS A 106 -14.81 7.89 -1.18
C LYS A 106 -13.55 7.09 -0.80
N CYS A 107 -12.47 7.27 -1.56
CA CYS A 107 -11.17 6.74 -1.19
C CYS A 107 -10.75 7.28 0.18
N VAL A 108 -10.29 6.40 1.06
CA VAL A 108 -9.88 6.75 2.43
C VAL A 108 -8.44 6.33 2.68
N ILE A 109 -7.74 7.10 3.52
CA ILE A 109 -6.49 6.64 4.12
C ILE A 109 -6.84 5.43 5.01
N ASP A 110 -6.32 4.28 4.63
CA ASP A 110 -6.43 3.03 5.36
C ASP A 110 -5.30 3.01 6.39
N GLY A 111 -5.65 2.95 7.68
CA GLY A 111 -4.73 2.98 8.83
C GLY A 111 -3.82 1.75 8.95
N CYS A 112 -3.48 1.16 7.82
CA CYS A 112 -2.73 -0.06 7.70
C CYS A 112 -1.25 0.25 7.46
N GLU A 113 -0.40 -0.08 8.43
CA GLU A 113 1.04 0.13 8.32
C GLU A 113 1.73 -0.84 7.34
N ARG A 114 1.20 -2.06 7.20
CA ARG A 114 1.76 -3.06 6.29
C ARG A 114 0.72 -4.06 5.84
N MET A 115 0.54 -4.18 4.53
CA MET A 115 -0.28 -5.23 3.95
C MET A 115 0.42 -6.57 4.04
N SER A 116 -0.30 -7.59 4.51
CA SER A 116 0.16 -8.96 4.41
C SER A 116 -0.26 -9.58 3.08
N HIS A 117 0.43 -10.63 2.63
CA HIS A 117 0.05 -11.44 1.47
C HIS A 117 0.25 -12.93 1.75
N GLY A 118 -0.43 -13.79 0.98
CA GLY A 118 -0.46 -15.22 1.29
C GLY A 118 -1.04 -15.50 2.68
N GLY A 119 -0.55 -16.56 3.34
CA GLY A 119 -0.96 -16.94 4.68
C GLY A 119 -2.45 -17.27 4.84
N THR A 120 -2.94 -17.14 6.08
CA THR A 120 -4.34 -17.39 6.46
C THR A 120 -5.12 -16.12 6.78
N GLY A 121 -4.45 -14.97 6.83
CA GLY A 121 -5.00 -13.66 7.11
C GLY A 121 -5.68 -13.02 5.90
N ASP A 122 -5.75 -13.72 4.76
CA ASP A 122 -6.53 -13.31 3.59
C ASP A 122 -6.19 -11.88 3.11
N GLY A 123 -4.90 -11.54 3.11
CA GLY A 123 -4.42 -10.22 2.70
C GLY A 123 -4.91 -9.07 3.59
N ALA A 124 -5.30 -9.36 4.84
CA ALA A 124 -5.57 -8.36 5.86
C ALA A 124 -4.29 -7.62 6.26
N CYS A 125 -4.46 -6.46 6.87
CA CYS A 125 -3.33 -5.69 7.38
C CYS A 125 -2.60 -6.44 8.50
N CYS A 126 -1.29 -6.33 8.54
CA CYS A 126 -0.52 -6.65 9.73
C CYS A 126 -1.04 -5.83 10.91
N LYS A 127 -1.36 -6.50 12.02
CA LYS A 127 -1.79 -5.84 13.23
C LYS A 127 -0.59 -5.66 14.15
N PHE A 128 -0.04 -4.46 14.25
CA PHE A 128 0.97 -4.15 15.24
C PHE A 128 0.35 -3.41 16.44
N PRO A 129 0.79 -3.70 17.68
CA PRO A 129 1.48 -4.93 18.06
C PRO A 129 0.60 -6.19 17.92
N PHE A 130 1.24 -7.36 17.75
CA PHE A 130 0.59 -8.67 17.91
C PHE A 130 1.35 -9.60 18.86
N VAL A 131 0.64 -10.58 19.41
CA VAL A 131 1.19 -11.62 20.29
C VAL A 131 1.41 -12.94 19.54
N TYR A 132 2.63 -13.49 19.62
CA TYR A 132 3.00 -14.85 19.17
C TYR A 132 3.90 -15.53 20.20
N LYS A 133 3.56 -16.75 20.61
CA LYS A 133 4.19 -17.52 21.70
C LYS A 133 4.37 -16.68 22.97
N ASN A 134 3.33 -15.94 23.37
CA ASN A 134 3.33 -15.01 24.51
C ASN A 134 4.38 -13.88 24.43
N ARG A 135 4.92 -13.59 23.24
CA ARG A 135 5.81 -12.44 23.00
C ARG A 135 5.11 -11.43 22.10
N GLN A 136 5.34 -10.15 22.37
CA GLN A 136 4.75 -9.05 21.60
C GLN A 136 5.72 -8.60 20.49
N TYR A 137 5.20 -8.43 19.28
CA TYR A 137 5.94 -7.98 18.11
C TYR A 137 5.33 -6.69 17.57
N ASN A 138 6.18 -5.69 17.32
CA ASN A 138 5.80 -4.38 16.74
C ASN A 138 6.19 -4.26 15.25
N HIS A 139 6.73 -5.34 14.67
CA HIS A 139 7.17 -5.43 13.29
C HIS A 139 7.07 -6.88 12.83
N CYS A 140 7.27 -7.12 11.54
CA CYS A 140 7.33 -8.48 11.01
C CYS A 140 8.49 -9.25 11.65
N THR A 141 8.27 -10.54 11.92
CA THR A 141 9.27 -11.40 12.54
C THR A 141 9.54 -12.61 11.66
N THR A 142 10.73 -13.20 11.79
CA THR A 142 11.03 -14.53 11.22
C THR A 142 10.76 -15.65 12.23
N ASP A 143 10.45 -15.31 13.48
CA ASP A 143 10.24 -16.27 14.55
C ASP A 143 9.13 -17.26 14.21
N GLY A 144 9.45 -18.55 14.26
CA GLY A 144 8.50 -19.62 13.97
C GLY A 144 8.30 -19.96 12.49
N PHE A 145 8.93 -19.24 11.56
CA PHE A 145 8.97 -19.57 10.14
C PHE A 145 10.30 -20.24 9.76
N LYS A 146 10.24 -21.16 8.80
CA LYS A 146 11.44 -21.73 8.18
C LYS A 146 12.02 -20.72 7.19
N GLU A 147 13.32 -20.82 6.90
CA GLU A 147 14.00 -20.07 5.84
C GLU A 147 14.02 -18.53 6.02
N ASN A 148 13.97 -18.03 7.25
CA ASN A 148 14.04 -16.58 7.56
C ASN A 148 13.00 -15.71 6.82
N VAL A 149 11.84 -16.29 6.53
CA VAL A 149 10.73 -15.56 5.89
C VAL A 149 10.03 -14.68 6.91
N LEU A 150 9.88 -13.38 6.59
CA LEU A 150 9.20 -12.41 7.44
C LEU A 150 7.68 -12.57 7.36
N TRP A 151 7.03 -12.55 8.52
CA TRP A 151 5.57 -12.64 8.62
C TRP A 151 5.03 -11.75 9.73
N CYS A 152 3.71 -11.51 9.70
CA CYS A 152 3.00 -10.78 10.74
C CYS A 152 1.64 -11.44 11.03
N ALA A 153 1.12 -11.25 12.25
CA ALA A 153 -0.27 -11.56 12.50
C ALA A 153 -1.18 -10.48 11.93
N THR A 154 -2.39 -10.87 11.53
CA THR A 154 -3.42 -9.92 11.07
C THR A 154 -4.47 -9.62 12.15
N THR A 155 -4.24 -10.09 13.37
CA THR A 155 -5.00 -9.77 14.59
C THR A 155 -4.04 -9.47 15.73
N SER A 156 -4.57 -8.96 16.85
CA SER A 156 -3.73 -8.64 18.02
C SER A 156 -3.17 -9.88 18.73
N ASN A 157 -3.74 -11.07 18.49
CA ASN A 157 -3.30 -12.30 19.16
C ASN A 157 -3.28 -13.48 18.18
N TYR A 158 -2.11 -13.74 17.59
CA TYR A 158 -1.92 -14.90 16.74
C TYR A 158 -2.08 -16.21 17.50
N ASP A 159 -1.65 -16.28 18.76
CA ASP A 159 -1.71 -17.52 19.54
C ASP A 159 -3.13 -18.05 19.63
N LYS A 160 -4.12 -17.16 19.68
CA LYS A 160 -5.56 -17.49 19.64
C LYS A 160 -6.09 -17.65 18.22
N ASP A 161 -5.88 -16.64 17.37
CA ASP A 161 -6.67 -16.52 16.12
C ASP A 161 -6.04 -17.27 14.94
N LYS A 162 -4.72 -17.52 14.98
CA LYS A 162 -3.95 -18.18 13.90
C LYS A 162 -4.08 -17.51 12.53
N LEU A 163 -4.40 -16.22 12.50
CA LEU A 163 -4.48 -15.41 11.28
C LEU A 163 -3.17 -14.65 11.06
N TRP A 164 -2.55 -14.89 9.91
CA TRP A 164 -1.25 -14.33 9.56
C TRP A 164 -1.08 -14.15 8.06
N GLY A 165 -0.11 -13.33 7.67
CA GLY A 165 0.37 -13.30 6.30
C GLY A 165 1.85 -12.96 6.23
N LEU A 166 2.40 -13.11 5.03
CA LEU A 166 3.76 -12.76 4.72
C LEU A 166 3.90 -11.25 4.66
N CYS A 167 5.04 -10.81 5.17
CA CYS A 167 5.60 -9.50 4.91
C CYS A 167 6.53 -9.60 3.69
#